data_AF-A0A925JHK5-F1
#
_entry.id   AF-A0A925JHK5-F1
#
_cell.length_a   1.000
_cell.length_b   1.000
_cell.length_c   1.000
_cell.angle_alpha   90.00
_cell.angle_beta   90.00
_cell.angle_gamma   90.00
#
_symmetry.space_group_name_H-M   'P 1'
#
loop_
_entity.id
_entity.type
_entity.pdbx_description
1 polymer ?
#
loop_
_entity_poly.entity_id
_entity_poly.type
_entity_poly.pdbx_seq_one_letter_code
_entity_poly.pdbx_strand_id
1 'polypeptide(L)'
;MMTKQEVESSAAEVLSKAEKSDSTILQFTLIWEGAIKPALGLVKLITGKRIDERLDKLISAADGISEGTGGKGKFCVVYNTFQIRTLLKTIQIFTGPKVDKAINKFLSLSDDICNIEEEE
;
A
#
# COMPACT_ATOMS: atom_id res chain seq x y z
N MET A 1 0.03 17.13 4.12
CA MET A 1 -0.22 16.28 2.94
C MET A 1 0.97 16.45 2.01
N MET A 2 1.65 15.36 1.64
CA MET A 2 2.83 15.44 0.76
C MET A 2 2.45 15.81 -0.66
N THR A 3 3.33 16.51 -1.36
CA THR A 3 3.25 16.79 -2.80
C THR A 3 3.69 15.57 -3.61
N LYS A 4 3.34 15.54 -4.91
CA LYS A 4 3.75 14.47 -5.83
C LYS A 4 5.28 14.25 -5.84
N GLN A 5 6.07 15.32 -5.86
CA GLN A 5 7.54 15.23 -5.87
C GLN A 5 8.10 14.62 -4.58
N GLU A 6 7.51 14.94 -3.43
CA GLU A 6 7.91 14.37 -2.14
C GLU A 6 7.58 12.87 -2.08
N VAL A 7 6.42 12.46 -2.57
CA VAL A 7 6.05 11.03 -2.66
C VAL A 7 6.98 10.26 -3.60
N GLU A 8 7.32 10.82 -4.76
CA GLU A 8 8.26 10.19 -5.70
C GLU A 8 9.68 10.06 -5.12
N SER A 9 10.15 11.07 -4.39
CA SER A 9 11.47 11.04 -3.75
C SER A 9 11.52 10.02 -2.61
N SER A 10 10.48 10.02 -1.76
CA SER A 10 10.33 9.07 -0.66
C SER A 10 10.25 7.62 -1.16
N ALA A 11 9.49 7.38 -2.23
CA ALA A 11 9.29 6.03 -2.77
C ALA A 11 10.62 5.33 -3.13
N ALA A 12 11.58 6.04 -3.72
CA ALA A 12 12.87 5.46 -4.08
C ALA A 12 13.73 5.09 -2.85
N GLU A 13 13.76 5.97 -1.85
CA GLU A 13 14.51 5.73 -0.61
C GLU A 13 13.90 4.58 0.20
N VAL A 14 12.57 4.58 0.31
CA VAL A 14 11.80 3.58 1.03
C VAL A 14 11.96 2.19 0.39
N LEU A 15 11.92 2.09 -0.94
CA LEU A 15 12.20 0.83 -1.65
C LEU A 15 13.59 0.29 -1.28
N SER A 16 14.61 1.14 -1.36
CA SER A 16 15.99 0.73 -1.03
C SER A 16 16.12 0.27 0.43
N LYS A 17 15.39 0.89 1.36
CA LYS A 17 15.34 0.48 2.77
C LYS A 17 14.59 -0.84 2.96
N ALA A 18 13.45 -1.00 2.28
CA ALA A 18 12.66 -2.22 2.34
C ALA A 18 13.44 -3.43 1.79
N GLU A 19 14.11 -3.29 0.65
CA GLU A 19 14.90 -4.37 0.05
C GLU A 19 16.06 -4.88 0.94
N LYS A 20 16.51 -4.07 1.91
CA LYS A 20 17.52 -4.46 2.90
C LYS A 20 16.95 -5.16 4.13
N SER A 21 15.63 -5.28 4.24
CA SER A 21 14.96 -5.89 5.38
C SER A 21 14.62 -7.36 5.11
N ASP A 22 14.93 -8.25 6.04
CA ASP A 22 14.63 -9.68 5.91
C ASP A 22 13.18 -10.05 6.29
N SER A 23 12.39 -9.11 6.82
CA SER A 23 11.01 -9.36 7.26
C SER A 23 10.02 -8.83 6.25
N THR A 24 9.18 -9.71 5.68
CA THR A 24 8.09 -9.35 4.75
C THR A 24 7.15 -8.30 5.34
N ILE A 25 6.83 -8.40 6.64
CA ILE A 25 5.98 -7.42 7.33
C ILE A 25 6.69 -6.08 7.47
N LEU A 26 7.99 -6.07 7.78
CA LEU A 26 8.75 -4.81 7.86
C LEU A 26 8.92 -4.16 6.48
N GLN A 27 9.15 -4.96 5.42
CA GLN A 27 9.13 -4.48 4.03
C GLN A 27 7.79 -3.85 3.68
N PHE A 28 6.69 -4.52 4.04
CA PHE A 28 5.33 -4.04 3.82
C PHE A 28 5.11 -2.70 4.51
N THR A 29 5.40 -2.62 5.82
CA THR A 29 5.20 -1.42 6.63
C THR A 29 5.97 -0.22 6.08
N LEU A 30 7.25 -0.43 5.73
CA LEU A 30 8.09 0.64 5.18
C LEU A 30 7.49 1.21 3.89
N ILE A 31 7.11 0.34 2.96
CA ILE A 31 6.54 0.74 1.66
C ILE A 31 5.15 1.37 1.84
N TRP A 32 4.34 0.80 2.72
CA TRP A 32 2.99 1.28 3.03
C TRP A 32 3.02 2.72 3.56
N GLU A 33 3.74 2.95 4.66
CA GLU A 33 3.81 4.27 5.30
C GLU A 33 4.59 5.29 4.46
N GLY A 34 5.68 4.85 3.82
CA GLY A 34 6.61 5.73 3.13
C GLY A 34 6.20 6.12 1.71
N ALA A 35 5.34 5.35 1.04
CA ALA A 35 4.98 5.58 -0.36
C ALA A 35 3.48 5.42 -0.66
N ILE A 36 2.86 4.31 -0.26
CA ILE A 36 1.50 3.96 -0.70
C ILE A 36 0.45 4.83 -0.01
N LYS A 37 0.48 4.93 1.32
CA LYS A 37 -0.49 5.72 2.10
C LYS A 37 -0.44 7.21 1.74
N PRO A 38 0.75 7.86 1.57
CA PRO A 38 0.83 9.21 1.02
C PRO A 38 0.22 9.34 -0.39
N ALA A 39 0.48 8.38 -1.28
CA ALA A 39 -0.06 8.37 -2.63
C ALA A 39 -1.59 8.23 -2.66
N LEU A 40 -2.16 7.40 -1.77
CA LEU A 40 -3.60 7.30 -1.58
C LEU A 40 -4.21 8.62 -1.10
N GLY A 41 -3.50 9.34 -0.23
CA GLY A 41 -3.87 10.69 0.17
C GLY A 41 -4.04 11.61 -1.04
N LEU A 42 -3.07 11.64 -1.95
CA LEU A 42 -3.15 12.45 -3.18
C LEU A 42 -4.35 12.08 -4.06
N VAL A 43 -4.68 10.79 -4.16
CA VAL A 43 -5.83 10.35 -4.96
C VAL A 43 -7.16 10.77 -4.34
N LYS A 44 -7.26 10.83 -3.01
CA LYS A 44 -8.46 11.37 -2.33
C LYS A 44 -8.78 12.83 -2.68
N LEU A 45 -7.81 13.61 -3.18
CA LEU A 45 -8.07 14.98 -3.64
C LEU A 45 -8.91 15.05 -4.90
N ILE A 46 -8.93 13.96 -5.69
CA ILE A 46 -9.56 13.93 -7.01
C ILE A 46 -10.68 12.86 -7.10
N THR A 47 -10.85 12.05 -6.07
CA THR A 47 -11.92 11.05 -5.98
C THR A 47 -13.13 11.57 -5.20
N GLY A 48 -14.25 10.86 -5.33
CA GLY A 48 -15.48 11.17 -4.59
C GLY A 48 -15.67 10.28 -3.37
N LYS A 49 -16.54 10.71 -2.44
CA LYS A 49 -16.86 10.07 -1.15
C LYS A 49 -16.89 8.53 -1.16
N ARG A 50 -17.54 7.93 -2.16
CA ARG A 50 -17.66 6.47 -2.27
C ARG A 50 -16.32 5.75 -2.45
N ILE A 51 -15.38 6.36 -3.16
CA ILE A 51 -14.03 5.81 -3.34
C ILE A 51 -13.22 6.06 -2.06
N ASP A 52 -13.34 7.23 -1.46
CA ASP A 52 -12.62 7.59 -0.24
C ASP A 52 -12.93 6.63 0.92
N GLU A 53 -14.20 6.25 1.10
CA GLU A 53 -14.62 5.25 2.09
C GLU A 53 -13.98 3.88 1.87
N ARG A 54 -13.73 3.49 0.60
CA ARG A 54 -13.03 2.23 0.27
C ARG A 54 -11.55 2.36 0.58
N LEU A 55 -10.97 3.54 0.31
CA LEU A 55 -9.58 3.84 0.65
C LEU A 55 -9.36 3.83 2.15
N ASP A 56 -10.30 4.35 2.95
CA ASP A 56 -10.23 4.32 4.41
C ASP A 56 -10.23 2.90 4.96
N LYS A 57 -11.01 1.99 4.38
CA LYS A 57 -11.01 0.58 4.76
C LYS A 57 -9.68 -0.09 4.47
N LEU A 58 -9.07 0.19 3.31
CA LEU A 58 -7.73 -0.28 2.99
C LEU A 58 -6.70 0.29 3.95
N ILE A 59 -6.75 1.60 4.21
CA ILE A 59 -5.80 2.26 5.10
C ILE A 59 -5.85 1.65 6.50
N SER A 60 -7.06 1.54 7.08
CA SER A 60 -7.22 0.95 8.41
C SER A 60 -6.75 -0.51 8.48
N ALA A 61 -6.93 -1.29 7.41
CA ALA A 61 -6.51 -2.68 7.39
C ALA A 61 -4.99 -2.84 7.26
N ALA A 62 -4.34 -2.03 6.41
CA ALA A 62 -2.89 -2.03 6.21
C ALA A 62 -2.14 -1.42 7.41
N ASP A 63 -2.71 -0.39 8.04
CA ASP A 63 -2.22 0.17 9.32
C ASP A 63 -2.24 -0.92 10.41
N GLY A 64 -3.30 -1.73 10.46
CA GLY A 64 -3.37 -2.86 11.39
C GLY A 64 -2.23 -3.88 11.25
N ILE A 65 -1.78 -4.18 10.01
CA ILE A 65 -0.57 -5.01 9.81
C ILE A 65 0.66 -4.29 10.36
N SER A 66 0.80 -3.00 10.05
CA SER A 66 1.99 -2.21 10.35
C SER A 66 2.19 -1.97 11.85
N GLU A 67 1.09 -1.80 12.58
CA GLU A 67 1.06 -1.59 14.03
C GLU A 67 1.10 -2.92 14.82
N GLY A 68 0.96 -4.07 14.15
CA GLY A 68 0.81 -5.37 14.80
C GLY A 68 -0.51 -5.52 15.57
N THR A 69 -1.47 -4.63 15.34
CA THR A 69 -2.77 -4.56 16.02
C THR A 69 -3.89 -5.23 15.22
N GLY A 70 -3.67 -5.48 13.93
CA GLY A 70 -4.60 -6.11 13.00
C GLY A 70 -4.14 -7.48 12.53
N GLY A 71 -5.06 -8.45 12.50
CA GLY A 71 -4.80 -9.77 11.93
C GLY A 71 -4.67 -9.71 10.41
N LYS A 72 -3.70 -10.46 9.86
CA LYS A 72 -3.45 -10.62 8.41
C LYS A 72 -4.73 -10.93 7.63
N GLY A 73 -5.58 -11.83 8.14
CA GLY A 73 -6.87 -12.15 7.51
C GLY A 73 -7.81 -10.96 7.28
N LYS A 74 -7.87 -9.95 8.18
CA LYS A 74 -8.71 -8.76 7.95
C LYS A 74 -8.18 -7.92 6.78
N PHE A 75 -6.86 -7.79 6.68
CA PHE A 75 -6.22 -7.15 5.54
C PHE A 75 -6.48 -7.94 4.26
N CYS A 76 -6.33 -9.27 4.28
CA CYS A 76 -6.53 -10.10 3.10
C CYS A 76 -7.96 -10.10 2.59
N VAL A 77 -8.97 -10.10 3.47
CA VAL A 77 -10.37 -9.90 3.09
C VAL A 77 -10.56 -8.56 2.38
N VAL A 78 -10.01 -7.47 2.91
CA VAL A 78 -10.13 -6.15 2.28
C VAL A 78 -9.36 -6.14 0.94
N TYR A 79 -8.12 -6.62 0.94
CA TYR A 79 -7.26 -6.66 -0.24
C TYR A 79 -7.85 -7.44 -1.41
N ASN A 80 -8.47 -8.60 -1.13
CA ASN A 80 -9.07 -9.47 -2.15
C ASN A 80 -10.49 -9.06 -2.56
N THR A 81 -11.26 -8.42 -1.67
CA THR A 81 -12.67 -8.05 -1.95
C THR A 81 -12.78 -6.70 -2.65
N PHE A 82 -11.91 -5.75 -2.30
CA PHE A 82 -11.90 -4.45 -2.94
C PHE A 82 -11.05 -4.52 -4.22
N GLN A 83 -11.43 -3.79 -5.26
CA GLN A 83 -10.64 -3.65 -6.49
C GLN A 83 -9.35 -2.83 -6.24
N ILE A 84 -8.60 -3.15 -5.19
CA ILE A 84 -7.41 -2.44 -4.72
C ILE A 84 -6.35 -2.45 -5.79
N ARG A 85 -6.16 -3.58 -6.48
CA ARG A 85 -5.26 -3.67 -7.65
C ARG A 85 -5.61 -2.63 -8.71
N THR A 86 -6.88 -2.50 -9.08
CA THR A 86 -7.34 -1.50 -10.06
C THR A 86 -7.11 -0.09 -9.54
N LEU A 87 -7.41 0.14 -8.27
CA LEU A 87 -7.25 1.45 -7.66
C LEU A 87 -5.78 1.86 -7.56
N LEU A 88 -4.88 0.97 -7.14
CA LEU A 88 -3.44 1.20 -7.09
C LEU A 88 -2.87 1.43 -8.50
N LYS A 89 -3.35 0.72 -9.52
CA LYS A 89 -3.02 1.00 -10.92
C LYS A 89 -3.47 2.39 -11.37
N THR A 90 -4.62 2.87 -10.88
CA THR A 90 -5.05 4.26 -11.14
C THR A 90 -4.10 5.26 -10.49
N ILE A 91 -3.57 4.99 -9.29
CA ILE A 91 -2.58 5.84 -8.63
C ILE A 91 -1.32 5.98 -9.49
N GLN A 92 -0.84 4.88 -10.10
CA GLN A 92 0.34 4.88 -10.96
C GLN A 92 0.28 5.96 -12.06
N ILE A 93 -0.91 6.18 -12.63
CA ILE A 93 -1.16 7.21 -13.65
C ILE A 93 -0.83 8.62 -13.13
N PHE A 94 -1.08 8.89 -11.84
CA PHE A 94 -0.92 10.22 -11.23
C PHE A 94 0.44 10.42 -10.57
N THR A 95 1.07 9.35 -10.09
CA THR A 95 2.24 9.44 -9.19
C THR A 95 3.59 9.16 -9.84
N GLY A 96 3.62 8.66 -11.07
CA GLY A 96 4.87 8.49 -11.83
C GLY A 96 5.70 7.25 -11.48
N PRO A 97 6.76 6.97 -12.27
CA PRO A 97 7.38 5.64 -12.37
C PRO A 97 8.10 5.16 -11.12
N LYS A 98 8.50 6.05 -10.21
CA LYS A 98 9.14 5.67 -8.93
C LYS A 98 8.12 5.09 -7.96
N VAL A 99 6.94 5.70 -7.90
CA VAL A 99 5.83 5.21 -7.08
C VAL A 99 5.26 3.92 -7.67
N ASP A 100 5.30 3.75 -8.99
CA ASP A 100 4.88 2.51 -9.65
C ASP A 100 5.66 1.29 -9.15
N LYS A 101 6.98 1.43 -8.99
CA LYS A 101 7.83 0.37 -8.42
C LYS A 101 7.42 0.05 -6.97
N ALA A 102 7.10 1.07 -6.18
CA ALA A 102 6.68 0.89 -4.79
C ALA A 102 5.33 0.16 -4.73
N ILE A 103 4.40 0.54 -5.61
CA ILE A 103 3.09 -0.10 -5.76
C ILE A 103 3.26 -1.56 -6.18
N ASN A 104 4.10 -1.87 -7.16
CA ASN A 104 4.31 -3.24 -7.61
C ASN A 104 4.94 -4.11 -6.51
N LYS A 105 5.90 -3.57 -5.75
CA LYS A 105 6.49 -4.26 -4.60
C LYS A 105 5.46 -4.45 -3.48
N PHE A 106 4.64 -3.45 -3.19
CA PHE A 106 3.54 -3.54 -2.23
C PHE A 106 2.53 -4.63 -2.61
N LEU A 107 2.15 -4.71 -3.89
CA LEU A 107 1.26 -5.75 -4.41
C LEU A 107 1.86 -7.14 -4.21
N SER A 108 3.14 -7.34 -4.56
CA SER A 108 3.84 -8.62 -4.33
C SER A 108 3.85 -9.01 -2.85
N LEU A 109 4.19 -8.09 -1.95
CA LEU A 109 4.21 -8.35 -0.51
C LEU A 109 2.81 -8.65 0.03
N SER A 110 1.79 -7.96 -0.48
CA SER A 110 0.39 -8.20 -0.09
C SER A 110 -0.08 -9.58 -0.54
N ASP A 111 0.30 -9.99 -1.75
CA ASP A 111 0.04 -11.34 -2.27
C ASP A 111 0.73 -12.39 -1.41
N ASP A 112 2.01 -12.20 -1.07
CA ASP A 112 2.74 -13.13 -0.19
C ASP A 112 2.09 -13.24 1.19
N ILE A 113 1.71 -12.11 1.80
CA ILE A 113 1.04 -12.08 3.11
C ILE A 113 -0.28 -12.85 3.08
N CYS A 114 -1.02 -12.77 1.98
CA CYS A 114 -2.36 -13.36 1.85
C CYS A 114 -2.40 -14.78 1.28
N ASN A 115 -1.37 -15.22 0.57
CA ASN A 115 -1.25 -16.59 0.08
C ASN A 115 -0.74 -17.56 1.16
N ILE A 116 -0.07 -17.06 2.22
CA ILE A 116 0.39 -17.88 3.35
C ILE A 116 -0.79 -18.48 4.16
N GLU A 117 -2.02 -17.98 4.02
CA GLU A 117 -3.21 -18.51 4.72
C GLU A 117 -3.84 -19.75 4.03
N GLU A 118 -3.35 -20.24 2.88
CA GLU A 118 -3.88 -21.48 2.25
C GLU A 118 -3.23 -22.79 2.76
N GLU A 119 -2.20 -22.74 3.63
CA GLU A 119 -1.46 -23.94 4.09
C GLU A 119 -1.73 -24.38 5.55
N GLU A 120 -2.71 -23.81 6.27
CA GLU A 120 -3.11 -24.29 7.62
C GLU A 120 -4.50 -24.93 7.69
#